data_AF-A0AAV0WTI7-F1
#
_entry.id   AF-A0AAV0WTI7-F1
#
_cell.length_a   1.000
_cell.length_b   1.000
_cell.length_c   1.000
_cell.angle_alpha   90.00
_cell.angle_beta   90.00
_cell.angle_gamma   90.00
#
_symmetry.space_group_name_H-M   'P 1'
#
loop_
_entity.id
_entity.type
_entity.pdbx_description
1 polymer ?
#
loop_
_entity_poly.entity_id
_entity_poly.type
_entity_poly.pdbx_seq_one_letter_code
_entity_poly.pdbx_strand_id
1 'polypeptide(L)'
;MDDDQIRLLIENIDDGNTEFDEIDGSDEEGVDEVEYISHNSDSEQSLDGDYEDNGTYLFSNWSNGPQFIGKDGKTFWKYCPPPKNNRIRRHNIVRHIPGVKGLAKNANSVEESWNLFFPDSILEQIVTYTNIYLDRIRPKFDRSRDARPTSLTEIKALIGL
;
A
#
# COMPACT_ATOMS: atom_id res chain seq x y z
N MET A 1 -7.62 2.85 -26.83
CA MET A 1 -8.21 4.14 -26.40
C MET A 1 -8.25 4.94 -27.68
N ASP A 2 -9.44 5.21 -28.19
CA ASP A 2 -9.58 5.75 -29.55
C ASP A 2 -9.42 7.27 -29.48
N ASP A 3 -8.53 7.84 -30.30
CA ASP A 3 -8.20 9.27 -30.30
C ASP A 3 -9.44 10.17 -30.44
N ASP A 4 -10.50 9.65 -31.07
CA ASP A 4 -11.78 10.33 -31.23
C ASP A 4 -12.55 10.49 -29.91
N GLN A 5 -12.45 9.52 -28.99
CA GLN A 5 -13.06 9.62 -27.66
C GLN A 5 -12.38 10.70 -26.82
N ILE A 6 -11.06 10.87 -26.96
CA ILE A 6 -10.29 11.91 -26.27
C ILE A 6 -10.67 13.29 -26.80
N ARG A 7 -10.82 13.44 -28.12
CA ARG A 7 -11.27 14.70 -28.74
C ARG A 7 -12.65 15.12 -28.23
N LEU A 8 -13.58 14.18 -28.12
CA LEU A 8 -14.92 14.43 -27.63
C LEU A 8 -14.93 14.91 -26.17
N LEU A 9 -14.07 14.33 -25.31
CA LEU A 9 -13.93 14.76 -23.92
C LEU A 9 -13.40 16.19 -23.79
N ILE A 10 -12.47 16.60 -24.66
CA ILE A 10 -11.93 17.97 -24.67
C ILE A 10 -13.00 18.99 -25.10
N GLU A 11 -13.86 18.63 -26.05
CA GLU A 11 -14.94 19.51 -26.54
C GLU A 11 -16.00 19.77 -25.45
N ASN A 12 -16.27 18.80 -24.59
CA ASN A 12 -17.30 18.90 -23.55
C ASN A 12 -16.88 19.71 -22.30
N ILE A 13 -15.63 20.16 -22.18
CA ILE A 13 -15.14 20.93 -21.01
C ILE A 13 -15.39 22.45 -21.18
N ASP A 14 -15.60 22.95 -22.40
CA ASP A 14 -15.66 24.41 -22.69
C ASP A 14 -17.03 25.06 -22.38
N ASP A 15 -18.07 24.29 -22.00
CA ASP A 15 -19.44 24.80 -21.79
C ASP A 15 -19.84 25.05 -20.32
N GLY A 16 -18.91 24.86 -19.36
CA GLY A 16 -19.20 24.99 -17.93
C GLY A 16 -18.24 25.93 -17.21
N ASN A 17 -18.65 27.19 -17.05
CA ASN A 17 -18.08 28.14 -16.08
C ASN A 17 -17.67 27.40 -14.78
N THR A 18 -16.38 27.19 -14.59
CA THR A 18 -15.85 26.73 -13.29
C THR A 18 -15.26 27.98 -12.65
N GLU A 19 -16.06 28.63 -11.81
CA GLU A 19 -15.56 29.63 -10.86
C GLU A 19 -14.42 28.98 -10.07
N PHE A 20 -13.22 29.51 -10.24
CA PHE A 20 -12.06 29.17 -9.43
C PHE A 20 -12.22 29.95 -8.12
N ASP A 21 -12.81 29.31 -7.11
CA ASP A 21 -12.80 29.85 -5.75
C ASP A 21 -11.34 29.85 -5.26
N GLU A 22 -10.79 31.04 -5.05
CA GLU A 22 -9.52 31.26 -4.36
C GLU A 22 -9.61 30.66 -2.94
N ILE A 23 -8.99 29.48 -2.75
CA ILE A 23 -8.74 28.94 -1.42
C ILE A 23 -7.52 29.66 -0.85
N ASP A 24 -7.79 30.55 0.11
CA ASP A 24 -6.80 31.18 0.99
C ASP A 24 -6.16 30.10 1.88
N GLY A 25 -4.90 29.76 1.59
CA GLY A 25 -4.12 28.78 2.32
C GLY A 25 -3.57 29.38 3.62
N SER A 26 -4.36 29.31 4.69
CA SER A 26 -3.85 29.48 6.05
C SER A 26 -3.25 28.16 6.53
N ASP A 27 -1.92 28.05 6.50
CA ASP A 27 -1.15 26.99 7.15
C ASP A 27 -1.37 27.03 8.67
N GLU A 28 -2.21 26.15 9.20
CA GLU A 28 -2.24 25.83 10.62
C GLU A 28 -1.55 24.47 10.83
N GLU A 29 -0.36 24.48 11.42
CA GLU A 29 0.42 23.29 11.75
C GLU A 29 -0.35 22.37 12.72
N GLY A 30 -1.05 21.38 12.16
CA GLY A 30 -1.60 20.26 12.92
C GLY A 30 -0.48 19.34 13.39
N VAL A 31 -0.10 19.48 14.66
CA VAL A 31 0.90 18.61 15.31
C VAL A 31 0.30 17.20 15.46
N ASP A 32 0.85 16.23 14.73
CA ASP A 32 0.42 14.83 14.76
C ASP A 32 0.99 14.16 16.02
N GLU A 33 0.19 14.10 17.09
CA GLU A 33 0.60 13.54 18.39
C GLU A 33 0.53 12.00 18.34
N VAL A 34 1.69 11.36 18.14
CA VAL A 34 1.79 9.90 18.11
C VAL A 34 1.97 9.36 19.54
N GLU A 35 0.93 8.73 20.10
CA GLU A 35 1.05 8.00 21.37
C GLU A 35 1.88 6.72 21.20
N TYR A 36 3.07 6.70 21.81
CA TYR A 36 3.89 5.49 21.90
C TYR A 36 3.38 4.59 23.04
N ILE A 37 2.63 3.54 22.71
CA ILE A 37 2.30 2.48 23.67
C ILE A 37 3.54 1.58 23.87
N SER A 38 4.28 1.83 24.94
CA SER A 38 5.37 0.96 25.40
C SER A 38 4.77 -0.30 26.03
N HIS A 39 4.81 -1.42 25.32
CA HIS A 39 4.37 -2.72 25.82
C HIS A 39 5.54 -3.41 26.55
N ASN A 40 5.66 -3.21 27.87
CA ASN A 40 6.57 -4.01 28.70
C ASN A 40 5.87 -5.33 29.07
N SER A 41 6.13 -6.38 28.30
CA SER A 41 5.67 -7.74 28.59
C SER A 41 6.68 -8.48 29.48
N ASP A 42 6.95 -7.95 30.68
CA ASP A 42 7.73 -8.66 31.71
C ASP A 42 6.78 -9.19 32.79
N SER A 43 6.20 -10.36 32.54
CA SER A 43 5.50 -11.12 33.57
C SER A 43 5.87 -12.59 33.48
N GLU A 44 7.13 -12.88 33.81
CA GLU A 44 7.55 -14.23 34.21
C GLU A 44 7.11 -14.46 35.66
N GLN A 45 5.85 -14.89 35.86
CA GLN A 45 5.46 -15.46 37.16
C GLN A 45 5.86 -16.94 37.19
N SER A 46 6.96 -17.24 37.88
CA SER A 46 7.27 -18.59 38.35
C SER A 46 6.36 -18.94 39.53
N LEU A 47 5.31 -19.73 39.29
CA LEU A 47 4.51 -20.35 40.35
C LEU A 47 5.27 -21.58 40.86
N ASP A 48 6.08 -21.36 41.89
CA ASP A 48 6.54 -22.42 42.80
C ASP A 48 5.45 -22.60 43.86
N GLY A 49 4.77 -23.75 43.82
CA GLY A 49 3.59 -23.99 44.63
C GLY A 49 3.26 -25.47 44.69
N ASP A 50 3.76 -26.13 45.73
CA ASP A 50 3.35 -27.46 46.15
C ASP A 50 1.87 -27.45 46.53
N TYR A 51 1.01 -27.93 45.62
CA TYR A 51 -0.40 -28.21 45.91
C TYR A 51 -0.63 -29.72 45.79
N GLU A 52 -0.76 -30.38 46.95
CA GLU A 52 -1.41 -31.68 47.05
C GLU A 52 -2.90 -31.50 46.72
N ASP A 53 -3.33 -31.90 45.52
CA ASP A 53 -4.76 -32.07 45.22
C ASP A 53 -5.04 -33.37 44.48
N ASN A 54 -5.99 -34.11 45.05
CA ASN A 54 -6.42 -35.46 44.73
C ASN A 54 -7.26 -35.46 43.44
N GLY A 55 -6.61 -35.38 42.29
CA GLY A 55 -7.24 -35.59 40.99
C GLY A 55 -6.54 -36.73 40.25
N THR A 56 -7.28 -37.77 39.89
CA THR A 56 -6.77 -39.00 39.27
C THR A 56 -5.98 -38.74 37.98
N TYR A 57 -4.66 -38.53 38.10
CA TYR A 57 -3.75 -38.44 36.97
C TYR A 57 -3.66 -39.82 36.32
N LEU A 58 -4.34 -39.99 35.18
CA LEU A 58 -4.04 -41.07 34.25
C LEU A 58 -2.66 -40.82 33.64
N PHE A 59 -1.63 -41.19 34.40
CA PHE A 59 -0.28 -41.37 33.89
C PHE A 59 -0.31 -42.52 32.87
N SER A 60 -0.41 -42.16 31.59
CA SER A 60 0.11 -43.03 30.54
C SER A 60 0.66 -42.21 29.38
N ASN A 61 1.97 -42.37 29.21
CA ASN A 61 2.82 -41.96 28.10
C ASN A 61 3.41 -40.53 28.15
N TRP A 62 4.71 -40.54 28.42
CA TRP A 62 5.78 -39.52 28.36
C TRP A 62 5.88 -38.72 27.04
N SER A 63 4.80 -38.61 26.26
CA SER A 63 4.74 -37.92 24.96
C SER A 63 3.65 -36.86 24.89
N ASN A 64 2.74 -36.82 25.87
CA ASN A 64 1.59 -35.93 25.89
C ASN A 64 1.60 -35.19 27.22
N GLY A 65 2.02 -33.91 27.22
CA GLY A 65 1.88 -33.07 28.41
C GLY A 65 0.41 -32.84 28.79
N PRO A 66 0.17 -32.02 29.83
CA PRO A 66 -1.16 -31.90 30.42
C PRO A 66 -2.20 -31.52 29.37
N GLN A 67 -3.27 -32.32 29.31
CA GLN A 67 -4.40 -32.13 28.43
C GLN A 67 -5.61 -31.72 29.27
N PHE A 68 -6.20 -30.57 28.97
CA PHE A 68 -7.37 -30.06 29.65
C PHE A 68 -8.63 -30.37 28.83
N ILE A 69 -9.72 -30.67 29.53
CA ILE A 69 -11.03 -30.93 28.92
C ILE A 69 -11.93 -29.72 29.20
N GLY A 70 -12.52 -29.16 28.15
CA GLY A 70 -13.50 -28.09 28.25
C GLY A 70 -14.74 -28.54 29.03
N LYS A 71 -15.51 -27.58 29.57
CA LYS A 71 -16.74 -27.89 30.34
C LYS A 71 -17.79 -28.65 29.52
N ASP A 72 -17.68 -28.62 28.19
CA ASP A 72 -18.52 -29.36 27.25
C ASP A 72 -18.18 -30.86 27.15
N GLY A 73 -17.10 -31.30 27.80
CA GLY A 73 -16.61 -32.68 27.77
C GLY A 73 -16.09 -33.14 26.40
N LYS A 74 -16.00 -32.22 25.42
CA LYS A 74 -15.68 -32.53 24.02
C LYS A 74 -14.46 -31.79 23.52
N THR A 75 -14.22 -30.59 24.03
CA THR A 75 -13.09 -29.77 23.59
C THR A 75 -11.85 -30.16 24.38
N PHE A 76 -10.78 -30.53 23.69
CA PHE A 76 -9.51 -30.90 24.30
C PHE A 76 -8.43 -29.85 24.02
N TRP A 77 -7.81 -29.35 25.07
CA TRP A 77 -6.70 -28.40 24.99
C TRP A 77 -5.41 -29.11 25.35
N LYS A 78 -4.43 -29.10 24.46
CA LYS A 78 -3.08 -29.60 24.75
C LYS A 78 -2.20 -28.44 25.16
N TYR A 79 -1.56 -28.53 26.32
CA TYR A 79 -0.65 -27.50 26.81
C TYR A 79 0.67 -27.48 26.04
N CYS A 80 1.15 -28.65 25.59
CA CYS A 80 2.41 -28.73 24.87
C CYS A 80 2.27 -28.28 23.41
N PRO A 81 3.19 -27.43 22.91
CA PRO A 81 3.23 -27.10 21.49
C PRO A 81 3.44 -28.39 20.67
N PRO A 82 2.83 -28.48 19.48
CA PRO A 82 3.01 -29.64 18.62
C PRO A 82 4.50 -29.80 18.27
N PRO A 83 4.97 -31.04 18.04
CA PRO A 83 6.36 -31.30 17.72
C PRO A 83 6.80 -30.46 16.51
N LYS A 84 7.94 -29.76 16.66
CA LYS A 84 8.46 -28.78 15.68
C LYS A 84 8.79 -29.39 14.32
N ASN A 85 8.91 -30.72 14.21
CA ASN A 85 9.30 -31.42 12.99
C ASN A 85 8.09 -31.88 12.16
N ASN A 86 7.19 -30.95 11.86
CA ASN A 86 6.09 -31.22 10.95
C ASN A 86 6.45 -30.69 9.57
N ARG A 87 6.76 -31.60 8.63
CA ARG A 87 6.92 -31.23 7.23
C ARG A 87 5.64 -30.55 6.75
N ILE A 88 5.77 -29.34 6.22
CA ILE A 88 4.65 -28.63 5.60
C ILE A 88 4.04 -29.54 4.52
N ARG A 89 2.72 -29.70 4.54
CA ARG A 89 2.02 -30.56 3.58
C ARG A 89 2.38 -30.13 2.16
N ARG A 90 2.50 -31.08 1.21
CA ARG A 90 2.95 -30.81 -0.18
C ARG A 90 2.12 -29.73 -0.91
N HIS A 91 0.90 -29.45 -0.44
CA HIS A 91 -0.01 -28.45 -0.98
C HIS A 91 0.04 -27.07 -0.30
N ASN A 92 0.74 -26.90 0.84
CA ASN A 92 0.89 -25.61 1.54
C ASN A 92 2.32 -25.06 1.44
N ILE A 93 3.01 -25.37 0.35
CA ILE A 93 4.33 -24.78 0.09
C ILE A 93 4.09 -23.41 -0.52
N VAL A 94 4.44 -22.34 0.21
CA VAL A 94 4.48 -20.99 -0.34
C VAL A 94 5.54 -20.97 -1.44
N ARG A 95 5.13 -21.04 -2.70
CA ARG A 95 6.04 -21.08 -3.87
C ARG A 95 6.43 -19.69 -4.37
N HIS A 96 5.62 -18.69 -4.07
CA HIS A 96 5.84 -17.32 -4.50
C HIS A 96 5.95 -16.44 -3.28
N ILE A 97 7.15 -15.90 -3.08
CA ILE A 97 7.40 -14.88 -2.06
C ILE A 97 6.78 -13.58 -2.59
N PRO A 98 6.00 -12.86 -1.76
CA PRO A 98 5.49 -11.54 -2.13
C PRO A 98 6.67 -10.58 -2.34
N GLY A 99 6.61 -9.77 -3.40
CA GLY A 99 7.67 -8.82 -3.74
C GLY A 99 7.60 -8.36 -5.19
N VAL A 100 8.45 -7.39 -5.53
CA VAL A 100 8.60 -6.86 -6.89
C VAL A 100 9.13 -7.94 -7.84
N LYS A 101 8.58 -7.97 -9.05
CA LYS A 101 8.87 -9.00 -10.07
C LYS A 101 9.31 -8.36 -11.38
N GLY A 102 10.06 -9.12 -12.18
CA GLY A 102 10.42 -8.73 -13.54
C GLY A 102 11.24 -7.44 -13.58
N LEU A 103 10.87 -6.53 -14.49
CA LEU A 103 11.56 -5.26 -14.72
C LEU A 103 11.58 -4.36 -13.46
N ALA A 104 10.54 -4.42 -12.64
CA ALA A 104 10.46 -3.64 -11.39
C ALA A 104 11.51 -4.04 -10.35
N LYS A 105 12.12 -5.23 -10.48
CA LYS A 105 13.22 -5.65 -9.61
C LYS A 105 14.52 -4.90 -9.89
N ASN A 106 14.67 -4.38 -11.11
CA ASN A 106 15.90 -3.72 -11.56
C ASN A 106 15.86 -2.19 -11.36
N ALA A 107 14.70 -1.63 -11.01
CA ALA A 107 14.57 -0.20 -10.72
C ALA A 107 15.20 0.10 -9.35
N ASN A 108 16.35 0.75 -9.37
CA ASN A 108 17.11 1.08 -8.15
C ASN A 108 16.97 2.55 -7.75
N SER A 109 16.42 3.38 -8.64
CA SER A 109 16.09 4.78 -8.37
C SER A 109 14.59 4.98 -8.19
N VAL A 110 14.22 6.03 -7.46
CA VAL A 110 12.83 6.50 -7.34
C VAL A 110 12.28 6.88 -8.72
N GLU A 111 13.09 7.55 -9.53
CA GLU A 111 12.72 7.93 -10.91
C GLU A 111 12.45 6.70 -11.79
N GLU A 112 13.36 5.72 -11.76
CA GLU A 112 13.18 4.46 -12.51
C GLU A 112 11.92 3.71 -12.06
N SER A 113 11.63 3.71 -10.76
CA SER A 113 10.43 3.09 -10.21
C SER A 113 9.16 3.81 -10.66
N TRP A 114 9.19 5.14 -10.70
CA TRP A 114 8.08 5.97 -11.16
C TRP A 114 7.81 5.79 -12.66
N ASN A 115 8.87 5.74 -13.47
CA ASN A 115 8.80 5.54 -14.92
C ASN A 115 8.18 4.18 -15.32
N LEU A 116 8.11 3.20 -14.41
CA LEU A 116 7.40 1.94 -14.66
C LEU A 116 5.87 2.12 -14.73
N PHE A 117 5.34 3.11 -14.00
CA PHE A 117 3.92 3.44 -13.99
C PHE A 117 3.58 4.48 -15.06
N PHE A 118 4.47 5.47 -15.24
CA PHE A 118 4.33 6.55 -16.20
C PHE A 118 5.53 6.56 -17.15
N PRO A 119 5.55 5.69 -18.17
CA PRO A 119 6.60 5.70 -19.17
C PRO A 119 6.57 7.00 -19.98
N ASP A 120 7.72 7.36 -20.55
CA ASP A 120 7.87 8.57 -21.38
C ASP A 120 6.87 8.63 -22.53
N SER A 121 6.44 7.49 -23.08
CA SER A 121 5.40 7.45 -24.13
C SER A 121 4.05 8.01 -23.68
N ILE A 122 3.67 7.85 -22.41
CA ILE A 122 2.45 8.46 -21.86
C ILE A 122 2.68 9.97 -21.68
N LEU A 123 3.85 10.38 -21.20
CA LEU A 123 4.19 11.80 -21.06
C LEU A 123 4.21 12.51 -22.41
N GLU A 124 4.72 11.87 -23.45
CA GLU A 124 4.68 12.37 -24.83
C GLU A 124 3.25 12.54 -25.35
N GLN A 125 2.35 11.62 -25.01
CA GLN A 125 0.92 11.78 -25.33
C GLN A 125 0.32 12.97 -24.61
N ILE A 126 0.62 13.14 -23.31
CA ILE A 126 0.17 14.31 -22.54
C ILE A 126 0.63 15.58 -23.23
N VAL A 127 1.93 15.72 -23.52
CA VAL A 127 2.53 16.87 -24.23
C VAL A 127 1.81 17.13 -25.55
N THR A 128 1.58 16.07 -26.35
CA THR A 128 0.92 16.18 -27.66
C THR A 128 -0.48 16.77 -27.53
N TYR A 129 -1.30 16.22 -26.63
CA TYR A 129 -2.66 16.69 -26.42
C TYR A 129 -2.71 18.06 -25.73
N THR A 130 -1.78 18.37 -24.82
CA THR A 130 -1.69 19.72 -24.24
C THR A 130 -1.35 20.74 -25.32
N ASN A 131 -0.42 20.44 -26.22
CA ASN A 131 -0.06 21.33 -27.31
C ASN A 131 -1.21 21.57 -28.28
N ILE A 132 -1.99 20.54 -28.61
CA ILE A 132 -3.23 20.68 -29.41
C ILE A 132 -4.21 21.64 -28.72
N TYR A 133 -4.37 21.52 -27.39
CA TYR A 133 -5.24 22.41 -26.63
C TYR A 133 -4.69 23.84 -26.57
N LEU A 134 -3.39 24.00 -26.32
CA LEU A 134 -2.70 25.29 -26.28
C LEU A 134 -2.86 26.05 -27.59
N ASP A 135 -2.73 25.38 -28.72
CA ASP A 135 -2.94 25.99 -30.04
C ASP A 135 -4.39 26.51 -30.22
N ARG A 136 -5.39 25.84 -29.63
CA ARG A 136 -6.79 26.29 -29.68
C ARG A 136 -7.04 27.53 -28.82
N ILE A 137 -6.45 27.59 -27.62
CA ILE A 137 -6.65 28.72 -26.71
C ILE A 137 -5.70 29.89 -26.99
N ARG A 138 -4.64 29.68 -27.77
CA ARG A 138 -3.63 30.70 -28.12
C ARG A 138 -4.20 32.04 -28.58
N PRO A 139 -5.26 32.10 -29.41
CA PRO A 139 -5.86 33.37 -29.84
C PRO A 139 -6.52 34.15 -28.70
N LYS A 140 -6.82 33.52 -27.55
CA LYS A 140 -7.41 34.17 -26.38
C LYS A 140 -6.39 35.02 -25.59
N PHE A 141 -5.09 34.92 -25.89
CA PHE A 141 -4.02 35.61 -25.16
C PHE A 141 -3.28 36.63 -26.03
N ASP A 142 -3.12 37.86 -25.51
CA ASP A 142 -2.37 38.92 -26.19
C ASP A 142 -0.84 38.68 -26.15
N ARG A 143 -0.34 38.02 -25.10
CA ARG A 143 1.08 37.77 -24.92
C ARG A 143 1.44 36.39 -25.45
N SER A 144 2.44 36.36 -26.33
CA SER A 144 2.96 35.12 -26.93
C SER A 144 3.60 34.14 -25.93
N ARG A 145 3.75 34.52 -24.65
CA ARG A 145 4.33 33.68 -23.59
C ARG A 145 3.27 32.84 -22.86
N ASP A 146 2.01 33.28 -22.86
CA ASP A 146 0.96 32.72 -22.00
C ASP A 146 0.40 31.39 -22.55
N ALA A 147 0.57 31.15 -23.86
CA ALA A 147 0.21 29.89 -24.54
C ALA A 147 1.38 29.40 -25.41
N ARG A 148 2.55 29.17 -24.79
CA ARG A 148 3.68 28.53 -25.45
C ARG A 148 3.49 27.01 -25.44
N PRO A 149 3.94 26.31 -26.51
CA PRO A 149 3.91 24.86 -26.52
C PRO A 149 4.78 24.31 -25.39
N THR A 150 4.32 23.24 -24.76
CA THR A 150 5.03 22.53 -23.70
C THR A 150 5.93 21.44 -24.27
N SER A 151 6.99 21.15 -23.52
CA SER A 151 7.96 20.10 -23.78
C SER A 151 7.88 19.00 -22.72
N LEU A 152 8.43 17.84 -23.04
CA LEU A 152 8.49 16.71 -22.12
C LEU A 152 9.24 17.07 -20.83
N THR A 153 10.31 17.87 -20.92
CA THR A 153 11.06 18.37 -19.75
C THR A 153 10.21 19.28 -18.86
N GLU A 154 9.39 20.16 -19.45
CA GLU A 154 8.50 21.03 -18.66
C GLU A 154 7.39 20.23 -17.97
N ILE A 155 6.84 19.20 -18.62
CA ILE A 155 5.85 18.32 -17.99
C ILE A 155 6.49 17.48 -16.87
N LYS A 156 7.72 16.97 -17.06
CA LYS A 156 8.47 16.30 -15.98
C LYS A 156 8.72 17.24 -14.80
N ALA A 157 9.18 18.47 -15.08
CA ALA A 157 9.39 19.48 -14.05
C ALA A 157 8.09 19.86 -13.32
N LEU A 158 6.96 19.93 -14.02
CA LEU A 158 5.64 20.19 -13.43
C LEU A 158 5.22 19.09 -12.43
N ILE A 159 5.57 17.84 -12.72
CA ILE A 159 5.27 16.68 -11.87
C ILE A 159 6.28 16.55 -10.72
N GLY A 160 7.41 17.27 -10.79
CA GLY A 160 8.47 17.25 -9.78
C GLY A 160 9.52 16.16 -10.01
N LEU A 161 9.74 15.76 -11.27
CA LEU A 161 10.81 14.85 -11.70
C LEU A 161 12.07 15.59 -12.15
#